data_AF-S8E1N1-F1
#
_entry.id   AF-S8E1N1-F1
#
_cell.length_a   1.000
_cell.length_b   1.000
_cell.length_c   1.000
_cell.angle_alpha   90.00
_cell.angle_beta   90.00
_cell.angle_gamma   90.00
#
_symmetry.space_group_name_H-M   'P 1'
#
loop_
_entity.id
_entity.type
_entity.pdbx_description
1 polymer ?
#
loop_
_entity_poly.entity_id
_entity_poly.type
_entity_poly.pdbx_seq_one_letter_code
_entity_poly.pdbx_strand_id
1 'polypeptide(L)'
;MLALRKQKAHTPEDGDLFSDFAGEESSEELFSTSKDAEVVGTPNILVDAVKPSSKTDSQERLRRFNDTLQFVGLRVGRDRKEKLPHIRNTAWQELFQLATTRQQMEAVVNLFPKWRDTKPGRVFNVQNTELFTRRCDELKCPDLALKVFADHSKYGFDLNSVHAARRLLRSLHEESLQDTMTVAALFGVYKLPPISSDLISCAMFTAACLKQHTAQSLVIARQMLPQLKELLAKTSPKVMVLPTTGPGWVKVEAKEKGWAARSLAYIEQAVAEEEGDYSWLSKWRQDSGHAQAVSL
;
A
#
# COMPACT_ATOMS: atom_id res chain seq x y z
N MET A 1 -6.67 -2.53 -60.86
CA MET A 1 -7.28 -3.60 -60.05
C MET A 1 -7.08 -3.28 -58.57
N LEU A 2 -8.11 -2.72 -57.93
CA LEU A 2 -8.16 -2.48 -56.50
C LEU A 2 -8.82 -3.69 -55.81
N ALA A 3 -8.20 -4.22 -54.75
CA ALA A 3 -8.79 -5.23 -53.90
C ALA A 3 -8.90 -4.71 -52.47
N LEU A 4 -10.10 -4.24 -52.12
CA LEU A 4 -10.58 -4.01 -50.75
C LEU A 4 -10.84 -5.37 -50.08
N ARG A 5 -10.32 -5.59 -48.87
CA ARG A 5 -10.67 -6.76 -48.05
C ARG A 5 -11.14 -6.35 -46.65
N LYS A 6 -12.45 -6.10 -46.58
CA LYS A 6 -13.45 -6.46 -45.57
C LYS A 6 -13.02 -6.55 -44.09
N GLN A 7 -13.51 -5.58 -43.30
CA GLN A 7 -13.68 -5.66 -41.85
C GLN A 7 -14.65 -6.79 -41.45
N LYS A 8 -14.38 -7.46 -40.33
CA LYS A 8 -15.38 -8.22 -39.56
C LYS A 8 -15.32 -7.75 -38.11
N ALA A 9 -16.45 -7.23 -37.64
CA ALA A 9 -16.75 -7.02 -36.24
C ALA A 9 -17.24 -8.35 -35.63
N HIS A 10 -16.85 -8.62 -34.38
CA HIS A 10 -17.61 -9.46 -33.46
C HIS A 10 -17.42 -8.97 -32.02
N THR A 11 -18.54 -8.97 -31.31
CA THR A 11 -18.90 -8.35 -30.03
C THR A 11 -18.35 -9.14 -28.83
N PRO A 12 -18.38 -8.59 -27.59
CA PRO A 12 -17.63 -9.08 -26.44
C PRO A 12 -18.36 -10.21 -25.70
N GLU A 13 -17.61 -11.15 -25.14
CA GLU A 13 -18.11 -12.07 -24.12
C GLU A 13 -17.60 -11.62 -22.75
N ASP A 14 -18.57 -11.17 -21.94
CA ASP A 14 -18.53 -11.16 -20.48
C ASP A 14 -18.36 -12.59 -19.96
N GLY A 15 -17.52 -12.74 -18.93
CA GLY A 15 -17.32 -14.03 -18.25
C GLY A 15 -16.25 -13.96 -17.17
N ASP A 16 -16.26 -12.92 -16.34
CA ASP A 16 -15.42 -12.82 -15.15
C ASP A 16 -16.05 -13.64 -14.01
N LEU A 17 -15.72 -14.94 -13.97
CA LEU A 17 -16.36 -15.96 -13.13
C LEU A 17 -15.69 -16.15 -11.75
N PHE A 18 -14.90 -15.20 -11.25
CA PHE A 18 -14.27 -15.29 -9.93
C PHE A 18 -14.14 -13.94 -9.21
N SER A 19 -15.16 -13.08 -9.28
CA SER A 19 -15.21 -11.80 -8.57
C SER A 19 -16.05 -11.81 -7.28
N ASP A 20 -16.19 -12.96 -6.60
CA ASP A 20 -16.93 -13.05 -5.33
C ASP A 20 -16.15 -13.84 -4.29
N PHE A 21 -15.36 -13.14 -3.49
CA PHE A 21 -15.01 -13.56 -2.11
C PHE A 21 -14.64 -12.32 -1.30
N ALA A 22 -15.66 -11.53 -0.97
CA ALA A 22 -15.62 -10.55 0.10
C ALA A 22 -17.00 -10.44 0.74
N GLY A 23 -17.14 -10.94 1.96
CA GLY A 23 -18.26 -10.60 2.85
C GLY A 23 -19.11 -11.78 3.30
N GLU A 24 -18.59 -12.60 4.22
CA GLU A 24 -19.46 -13.36 5.13
C GLU A 24 -19.99 -12.38 6.20
N GLU A 25 -21.09 -11.71 5.89
CA GLU A 25 -22.03 -11.24 6.91
C GLU A 25 -23.17 -12.25 6.99
N SER A 26 -23.13 -12.99 8.09
CA SER A 26 -24.09 -14.01 8.50
C SER A 26 -25.47 -13.40 8.75
N SER A 27 -26.38 -13.51 7.77
CA SER A 27 -27.81 -13.28 7.92
C SER A 27 -28.56 -14.61 7.82
N GLU A 28 -28.65 -15.34 8.94
CA GLU A 28 -29.60 -16.45 9.08
C GLU A 28 -30.91 -15.93 9.67
N GLU A 29 -31.84 -15.53 8.80
CA GLU A 29 -33.28 -15.50 9.12
C GLU A 29 -34.06 -15.82 7.85
N LEU A 30 -34.30 -17.10 7.57
CA LEU A 30 -35.18 -17.48 6.46
C LEU A 30 -35.74 -18.90 6.54
N PHE A 31 -36.18 -19.35 7.72
CA PHE A 31 -37.22 -20.40 7.80
C PHE A 31 -38.12 -20.17 9.02
N SER A 32 -39.22 -19.45 8.79
CA SER A 32 -40.41 -19.49 9.64
C SER A 32 -41.52 -20.20 8.87
N THR A 33 -41.81 -21.44 9.26
CA THR A 33 -43.11 -22.09 9.00
C THR A 33 -43.60 -22.70 10.30
N SER A 34 -44.70 -22.12 10.79
CA SER A 34 -45.35 -22.39 12.06
C SER A 34 -45.99 -23.78 12.13
N LYS A 35 -45.95 -24.41 13.31
CA LYS A 35 -47.03 -25.27 13.80
C LYS A 35 -47.03 -25.34 15.34
N ASP A 36 -48.17 -24.97 15.92
CA ASP A 36 -48.43 -24.85 17.35
C ASP A 36 -48.38 -26.17 18.13
N ALA A 37 -47.90 -26.12 19.38
CA ALA A 37 -48.59 -26.61 20.59
C ALA A 37 -47.82 -26.22 21.87
N GLU A 38 -48.56 -25.82 22.91
CA GLU A 38 -48.15 -25.34 24.24
C GLU A 38 -47.32 -26.33 25.08
N VAL A 39 -46.49 -25.80 26.01
CA VAL A 39 -46.69 -25.81 27.49
C VAL A 39 -45.38 -25.45 28.24
N VAL A 40 -45.39 -24.26 28.87
CA VAL A 40 -44.90 -23.87 30.22
C VAL A 40 -43.42 -24.10 30.66
N GLY A 41 -42.72 -23.00 31.02
CA GLY A 41 -41.78 -22.94 32.16
C GLY A 41 -40.41 -22.25 31.94
N THR A 42 -40.25 -21.00 32.37
CA THR A 42 -38.99 -20.21 32.56
C THR A 42 -38.11 -20.78 33.71
N PRO A 43 -36.81 -20.41 33.94
CA PRO A 43 -36.02 -19.28 33.39
C PRO A 43 -34.52 -19.50 33.04
N ASN A 44 -33.96 -18.51 32.32
CA ASN A 44 -32.56 -18.03 32.23
C ASN A 44 -31.40 -18.90 32.75
N ILE A 45 -30.49 -19.27 31.84
CA ILE A 45 -29.03 -19.15 32.09
C ILE A 45 -28.35 -18.62 30.81
N LEU A 46 -27.78 -17.42 30.93
CA LEU A 46 -26.78 -16.84 30.05
C LEU A 46 -25.53 -17.75 30.02
N VAL A 47 -25.14 -18.23 28.84
CA VAL A 47 -23.74 -18.58 28.58
C VAL A 47 -23.40 -18.08 27.18
N ASP A 48 -22.74 -16.93 27.14
CA ASP A 48 -22.01 -16.44 25.98
C ASP A 48 -21.00 -17.51 25.54
N ALA A 49 -21.31 -18.18 24.42
CA ALA A 49 -20.34 -18.99 23.71
C ALA A 49 -19.47 -18.07 22.84
N VAL A 50 -18.47 -17.44 23.46
CA VAL A 50 -17.32 -16.88 22.72
C VAL A 50 -16.63 -18.05 22.01
N LYS A 51 -16.81 -18.16 20.69
CA LYS A 51 -16.09 -19.13 19.86
C LYS A 51 -14.59 -18.79 19.85
N PRO A 52 -13.70 -19.70 20.25
CA PRO A 52 -12.26 -19.51 20.10
C PRO A 52 -11.82 -19.98 18.69
N SER A 53 -12.01 -19.13 17.68
CA SER A 53 -11.50 -19.36 16.31
C SER A 53 -10.28 -18.49 16.04
N SER A 54 -9.08 -18.93 16.45
CA SER A 54 -7.86 -18.18 16.06
C SER A 54 -6.58 -19.00 15.95
N LYS A 55 -6.45 -20.10 16.70
CA LYS A 55 -5.19 -20.88 16.69
C LYS A 55 -5.04 -21.75 15.44
N THR A 56 -6.11 -22.40 14.99
CA THR A 56 -6.07 -23.27 13.81
C THR A 56 -5.81 -22.49 12.52
N ASP A 57 -6.39 -21.29 12.37
CA ASP A 57 -6.15 -20.43 11.21
C ASP A 57 -4.69 -19.95 11.13
N SER A 58 -4.08 -19.63 12.28
CA SER A 58 -2.68 -19.19 12.34
C SER A 58 -1.69 -20.29 11.93
N GLN A 59 -1.95 -21.53 12.35
CA GLN A 59 -1.10 -22.68 12.00
C GLN A 59 -1.27 -23.09 10.54
N GLU A 60 -2.51 -23.11 10.03
CA GLU A 60 -2.78 -23.40 8.63
C GLU A 60 -2.16 -22.34 7.71
N ARG A 61 -2.23 -21.06 8.08
CA ARG A 61 -1.55 -19.98 7.35
C ARG A 61 -0.04 -20.18 7.30
N LEU A 62 0.58 -20.55 8.43
CA LEU A 62 2.01 -20.81 8.49
C LEU A 62 2.41 -22.00 7.61
N ARG A 63 1.59 -23.05 7.61
CA ARG A 63 1.78 -24.21 6.74
C ARG A 63 1.75 -23.79 5.27
N ARG A 64 0.70 -23.08 4.84
CA ARG A 64 0.59 -22.56 3.46
C ARG A 64 1.76 -21.68 3.09
N PHE A 65 2.21 -20.81 4.00
CA PHE A 65 3.39 -19.97 3.76
C PHE A 65 4.63 -20.83 3.48
N ASN A 66 4.90 -21.82 4.33
CA ASN A 66 6.06 -22.70 4.19
C ASN A 66 5.98 -23.53 2.91
N ASP A 67 4.81 -24.08 2.59
CA ASP A 67 4.57 -24.87 1.38
C ASP A 67 4.79 -24.01 0.13
N THR A 68 4.25 -22.79 0.09
CA THR A 68 4.46 -21.85 -1.03
C THR A 68 5.91 -21.37 -1.11
N LEU A 69 6.58 -21.14 0.02
CA LEU A 69 7.98 -20.72 0.07
C LEU A 69 8.89 -21.83 -0.47
N GLN A 70 8.65 -23.08 -0.07
CA GLN A 70 9.36 -24.24 -0.60
C GLN A 70 9.08 -24.43 -2.09
N PHE A 71 7.82 -24.32 -2.50
CA PHE A 71 7.40 -24.42 -3.90
C PHE A 71 8.14 -23.44 -4.80
N VAL A 72 8.22 -22.16 -4.38
CA VAL A 72 8.99 -21.12 -5.08
C VAL A 72 10.49 -21.43 -5.01
N GLY A 73 11.02 -21.73 -3.82
CA GLY A 73 12.44 -21.98 -3.58
C GLY A 73 13.05 -23.10 -4.42
N LEU A 74 12.29 -24.18 -4.70
CA LEU A 74 12.74 -25.30 -5.55
C LEU A 74 12.80 -24.96 -7.05
N ARG A 75 12.11 -23.89 -7.47
CA ARG A 75 11.83 -23.56 -8.87
C ARG A 75 12.40 -22.21 -9.33
N VAL A 76 13.13 -21.52 -8.47
CA VAL A 76 13.83 -20.25 -8.79
C VAL A 76 15.33 -20.43 -8.80
N GLY A 77 16.03 -19.65 -9.64
CA GLY A 77 17.48 -19.66 -9.78
C GLY A 77 17.98 -20.30 -11.08
N ARG A 78 19.31 -20.35 -11.22
CA ARG A 78 20.01 -20.98 -12.35
C ARG A 78 19.92 -22.51 -12.28
N ASP A 79 20.16 -23.06 -11.09
CA ASP A 79 20.14 -24.51 -10.82
C ASP A 79 18.81 -24.95 -10.18
N ARG A 80 17.73 -24.85 -10.96
CA ARG A 80 16.39 -25.22 -10.47
C ARG A 80 16.29 -26.73 -10.27
N LYS A 81 15.85 -27.15 -9.09
CA LYS A 81 15.59 -28.57 -8.79
C LYS A 81 14.37 -29.08 -9.57
N GLU A 82 13.39 -28.19 -9.81
CA GLU A 82 12.20 -28.50 -10.59
C GLU A 82 11.94 -27.43 -11.67
N LYS A 83 11.61 -27.86 -12.88
CA LYS A 83 11.39 -26.97 -14.03
C LYS A 83 9.94 -26.54 -14.22
N LEU A 84 9.00 -27.40 -13.82
CA LEU A 84 7.56 -27.21 -13.94
C LEU A 84 6.87 -27.50 -12.60
N PRO A 85 5.70 -26.89 -12.32
CA PRO A 85 5.09 -25.78 -13.06
C PRO A 85 5.93 -24.49 -12.96
N HIS A 86 5.73 -23.56 -13.91
CA HIS A 86 6.41 -22.27 -13.85
C HIS A 86 5.83 -21.38 -12.75
N ILE A 87 6.72 -20.78 -11.95
CA ILE A 87 6.32 -19.76 -10.97
C ILE A 87 5.74 -18.55 -11.70
N ARG A 88 4.53 -18.15 -11.30
CA ARG A 88 3.82 -16.95 -11.77
C ARG A 88 3.94 -15.82 -10.74
N ASN A 89 3.63 -14.59 -11.14
CA ASN A 89 3.62 -13.45 -10.22
C ASN A 89 2.66 -13.66 -9.04
N THR A 90 1.55 -14.38 -9.24
CA THR A 90 0.58 -14.71 -8.19
C THR A 90 1.18 -15.47 -7.00
N ALA A 91 2.18 -16.33 -7.21
CA ALA A 91 2.84 -17.05 -6.11
C ALA A 91 3.61 -16.09 -5.19
N TRP A 92 4.18 -15.01 -5.74
CA TRP A 92 4.83 -13.97 -4.93
C TRP A 92 3.81 -13.13 -4.17
N GLN A 93 2.68 -12.80 -4.81
CA GLN A 93 1.57 -12.09 -4.16
C GLN A 93 1.05 -12.87 -2.96
N GLU A 94 0.87 -14.18 -3.13
CA GLU A 94 0.45 -15.08 -2.06
C GLU A 94 1.48 -15.11 -0.92
N LEU A 95 2.78 -15.21 -1.22
CA LEU A 95 3.83 -15.14 -0.19
C LEU A 95 3.77 -13.84 0.62
N PHE A 96 3.58 -12.69 -0.04
CA PHE A 96 3.45 -11.40 0.67
C PHE A 96 2.19 -11.35 1.53
N GLN A 97 1.06 -11.90 1.07
CA GLN A 97 -0.19 -11.90 1.84
C GLN A 97 -0.17 -12.89 3.02
N LEU A 98 0.57 -13.99 2.89
CA LEU A 98 0.68 -15.02 3.92
C LEU A 98 1.71 -14.69 5.01
N ALA A 99 2.80 -14.00 4.67
CA ALA A 99 3.87 -13.69 5.61
C ALA A 99 3.38 -12.86 6.81
N THR A 100 3.46 -13.34 8.04
CA THR A 100 2.99 -12.66 9.27
C THR A 100 4.11 -12.06 10.11
N THR A 101 5.37 -12.37 9.80
CA THR A 101 6.52 -11.86 10.57
C THR A 101 7.58 -11.25 9.67
N ARG A 102 8.43 -10.40 10.27
CA ARG A 102 9.62 -9.86 9.60
C ARG A 102 10.53 -10.96 9.06
N GLN A 103 10.78 -12.02 9.83
CA GLN A 103 11.67 -13.11 9.38
C GLN A 103 11.12 -13.84 8.15
N GLN A 104 9.79 -14.00 8.07
CA GLN A 104 9.16 -14.58 6.89
C GLN A 104 9.33 -13.70 5.66
N MET A 105 9.17 -12.38 5.80
CA MET A 105 9.45 -11.44 4.70
C MET A 105 10.92 -11.48 4.28
N GLU A 106 11.86 -11.54 5.23
CA GLU A 106 13.29 -11.67 4.92
C GLU A 106 13.59 -12.98 4.17
N ALA A 107 12.96 -14.09 4.54
CA ALA A 107 13.07 -15.36 3.83
C ALA A 107 12.59 -15.25 2.38
N VAL A 108 11.48 -14.54 2.13
CA VAL A 108 10.98 -14.27 0.77
C VAL A 108 11.95 -13.38 -0.01
N VAL A 109 12.45 -12.30 0.59
CA VAL A 109 13.42 -11.37 -0.04
C VAL A 109 14.71 -12.09 -0.45
N ASN A 110 15.16 -13.07 0.33
CA ASN A 110 16.33 -13.89 0.00
C ASN A 110 16.15 -14.74 -1.29
N LEU A 111 14.91 -14.90 -1.76
CA LEU A 111 14.63 -15.59 -3.04
C LEU A 111 14.62 -14.65 -4.25
N PHE A 112 14.55 -13.32 -4.06
CA PHE A 112 14.49 -12.37 -5.18
C PHE A 112 15.70 -12.42 -6.13
N PRO A 113 16.96 -12.52 -5.65
CA PRO A 113 18.11 -12.65 -6.54
C PRO A 113 18.00 -13.90 -7.44
N LYS A 114 17.49 -15.00 -6.87
CA LYS A 114 17.26 -16.25 -7.62
C LYS A 114 16.16 -16.07 -8.65
N TRP A 115 15.09 -15.34 -8.32
CA TRP A 115 14.03 -15.00 -9.27
C TRP A 115 14.55 -14.18 -10.46
N ARG A 116 15.34 -13.15 -10.19
CA ARG A 116 15.97 -12.34 -11.24
C ARG A 116 16.85 -13.21 -12.17
N ASP A 117 17.64 -14.12 -11.58
CA ASP A 117 18.58 -14.96 -12.34
C ASP A 117 17.90 -16.12 -13.09
N THR A 118 16.59 -16.32 -12.91
CA THR A 118 15.82 -17.45 -13.46
C THR A 118 15.72 -17.38 -14.99
N LYS A 119 15.28 -16.26 -15.55
CA LYS A 119 15.18 -16.07 -17.01
C LYS A 119 15.27 -14.57 -17.32
N PRO A 120 16.03 -14.15 -18.36
CA PRO A 120 16.02 -12.77 -18.81
C PRO A 120 14.59 -12.31 -19.14
N GLY A 121 14.18 -11.17 -18.58
CA GLY A 121 12.86 -10.55 -18.77
C GLY A 121 11.80 -10.89 -17.72
N ARG A 122 12.08 -11.72 -16.71
CA ARG A 122 11.16 -11.88 -15.57
C ARG A 122 11.33 -10.72 -14.59
N VAL A 123 10.28 -9.92 -14.47
CA VAL A 123 10.22 -8.76 -13.57
C VAL A 123 8.99 -8.85 -12.67
N PHE A 124 9.09 -8.26 -11.48
CA PHE A 124 7.94 -8.07 -10.61
C PHE A 124 7.01 -7.01 -11.21
N ASN A 125 5.71 -7.28 -11.23
CA ASN A 125 4.72 -6.32 -11.72
C ASN A 125 4.40 -5.27 -10.63
N VAL A 126 3.69 -4.20 -11.03
CA VAL A 126 3.28 -3.10 -10.15
C VAL A 126 2.53 -3.61 -8.90
N GLN A 127 1.64 -4.60 -9.08
CA GLN A 127 0.88 -5.19 -7.98
C GLN A 127 1.77 -5.90 -6.95
N ASN A 128 2.83 -6.60 -7.39
CA ASN A 128 3.81 -7.20 -6.49
C ASN A 128 4.52 -6.13 -5.66
N THR A 129 4.91 -5.02 -6.30
CA THR A 129 5.57 -3.89 -5.64
C THR A 129 4.69 -3.27 -4.56
N GLU A 130 3.42 -3.04 -4.87
CA GLU A 130 2.45 -2.49 -3.92
C GLU A 130 2.16 -3.44 -2.76
N LEU A 131 1.95 -4.73 -3.03
CA LEU A 131 1.71 -5.74 -1.99
C LEU A 131 2.93 -5.94 -1.09
N PHE A 132 4.13 -6.02 -1.67
CA PHE A 132 5.37 -6.14 -0.92
C PHE A 132 5.57 -4.95 0.02
N THR A 133 5.46 -3.73 -0.52
CA THR A 133 5.63 -2.50 0.27
C THR A 133 4.55 -2.36 1.33
N ARG A 134 3.29 -2.67 0.99
CA ARG A 134 2.19 -2.71 1.95
C ARG A 134 2.46 -3.70 3.07
N ARG A 135 2.97 -4.89 2.76
CA ARG A 135 3.24 -5.88 3.80
C ARG A 135 4.39 -5.47 4.71
N CYS A 136 5.46 -4.89 4.16
CA CYS A 136 6.55 -4.32 4.94
C CYS A 136 6.06 -3.22 5.89
N ASP A 137 5.15 -2.35 5.44
CA ASP A 137 4.50 -1.33 6.28
C ASP A 137 3.64 -1.96 7.40
N GLU A 138 2.79 -2.94 7.06
CA GLU A 138 1.94 -3.66 8.04
C GLU A 138 2.75 -4.41 9.11
N LEU A 139 3.91 -4.95 8.74
CA LEU A 139 4.80 -5.69 9.63
C LEU A 139 5.85 -4.81 10.32
N LYS A 140 5.79 -3.49 10.15
CA LYS A 140 6.73 -2.52 10.73
C LYS A 140 8.20 -2.83 10.38
N CYS A 141 8.44 -3.18 9.11
CA CYS A 141 9.79 -3.38 8.56
C CYS A 141 9.99 -2.64 7.22
N PRO A 142 9.73 -1.31 7.16
CA PRO A 142 9.91 -0.54 5.93
C PRO A 142 11.38 -0.47 5.49
N ASP A 143 12.33 -0.61 6.42
CA ASP A 143 13.77 -0.69 6.16
C ASP A 143 14.14 -1.87 5.22
N LEU A 144 13.43 -3.00 5.34
CA LEU A 144 13.61 -4.14 4.46
C LEU A 144 13.22 -3.80 3.02
N ALA A 145 12.10 -3.09 2.84
CA ALA A 145 11.67 -2.64 1.53
C ALA A 145 12.66 -1.63 0.93
N LEU A 146 13.12 -0.67 1.74
CA LEU A 146 14.13 0.30 1.32
C LEU A 146 15.41 -0.39 0.84
N LYS A 147 15.92 -1.37 1.59
CA LYS A 147 17.09 -2.16 1.21
C LYS A 147 16.92 -2.87 -0.14
N VAL A 148 15.72 -3.41 -0.38
CA VAL A 148 15.41 -4.11 -1.64
C VAL A 148 15.41 -3.14 -2.82
N PHE A 149 14.77 -1.97 -2.68
CA PHE A 149 14.70 -0.98 -3.74
C PHE A 149 16.01 -0.20 -3.94
N ALA A 150 16.81 -0.01 -2.89
CA ALA A 150 18.12 0.62 -3.01
C ALA A 150 19.12 -0.25 -3.79
N ASP A 151 18.99 -1.58 -3.72
CA ASP A 151 19.88 -2.54 -4.38
C ASP A 151 19.14 -3.36 -5.46
N HIS A 152 18.60 -2.67 -6.46
CA HIS A 152 18.03 -3.30 -7.66
C HIS A 152 19.00 -4.32 -8.28
N SER A 153 20.29 -3.97 -8.29
CA SER A 153 21.35 -4.80 -8.89
C SER A 153 21.49 -6.17 -8.24
N LYS A 154 21.02 -6.35 -7.00
CA LYS A 154 21.01 -7.60 -6.26
C LYS A 154 19.64 -8.28 -6.26
N TYR A 155 18.58 -7.52 -6.03
CA TYR A 155 17.24 -8.08 -5.81
C TYR A 155 16.42 -8.19 -7.10
N GLY A 156 16.71 -7.38 -8.13
CA GLY A 156 15.92 -7.35 -9.37
C GLY A 156 14.45 -6.96 -9.14
N PHE A 157 14.20 -6.12 -8.14
CA PHE A 157 12.87 -5.69 -7.72
C PHE A 157 12.78 -4.17 -7.87
N ASP A 158 11.80 -3.69 -8.64
CA ASP A 158 11.68 -2.30 -9.04
C ASP A 158 10.59 -1.54 -8.30
N LEU A 159 10.89 -0.30 -7.89
CA LEU A 159 9.89 0.62 -7.36
C LEU A 159 9.14 1.29 -8.51
N ASN A 160 8.26 0.53 -9.17
CA ASN A 160 7.50 0.94 -10.35
C ASN A 160 6.09 1.48 -10.05
N SER A 161 5.76 1.72 -8.77
CA SER A 161 4.48 2.31 -8.34
C SER A 161 4.72 3.55 -7.49
N VAL A 162 4.05 4.65 -7.87
CA VAL A 162 4.03 5.88 -7.06
C VAL A 162 3.32 5.64 -5.73
N HIS A 163 2.28 4.80 -5.70
CA HIS A 163 1.58 4.43 -4.46
C HIS A 163 2.48 3.65 -3.49
N ALA A 164 3.30 2.73 -4.02
CA ALA A 164 4.31 2.05 -3.22
C ALA A 164 5.36 3.04 -2.68
N ALA A 165 5.85 3.96 -3.52
CA ALA A 165 6.82 4.97 -3.11
C ALA A 165 6.27 5.91 -2.04
N ARG A 166 5.04 6.41 -2.19
CA ARG A 166 4.32 7.21 -1.19
C ARG A 166 4.15 6.46 0.12
N ARG A 167 3.78 5.17 0.07
CA ARG A 167 3.66 4.34 1.28
C ARG A 167 5.00 4.17 1.99
N LEU A 168 6.07 3.86 1.24
CA LEU A 168 7.40 3.70 1.81
C LEU A 168 7.89 5.00 2.46
N LEU A 169 7.67 6.13 1.79
CA LEU A 169 7.95 7.46 2.32
C LEU A 169 7.16 7.71 3.61
N ARG A 170 5.86 7.39 3.63
CA ARG A 170 5.02 7.48 4.83
C ARG A 170 5.53 6.61 5.98
N SER A 171 5.98 5.38 5.73
CA SER A 171 6.45 4.51 6.81
C SER A 171 7.78 4.98 7.39
N LEU A 172 8.68 5.53 6.57
CA LEU A 172 10.03 5.92 6.99
C LEU A 172 10.14 7.34 7.52
N HIS A 173 9.27 8.27 7.10
CA HIS A 173 9.34 9.66 7.58
C HIS A 173 9.02 9.80 9.08
N GLU A 174 8.39 8.80 9.68
CA GLU A 174 8.16 8.77 11.12
C GLU A 174 9.43 8.35 11.90
N GLU A 175 10.34 7.61 11.27
CA GLU A 175 11.47 6.92 11.90
C GLU A 175 12.84 7.56 11.61
N SER A 176 13.14 7.90 10.35
CA SER A 176 14.50 8.27 9.91
C SER A 176 14.50 9.24 8.73
N LEU A 177 15.15 10.39 8.91
CA LEU A 177 15.33 11.38 7.84
C LEU A 177 16.26 10.84 6.73
N GLN A 178 17.32 10.12 7.07
CA GLN A 178 18.26 9.57 6.09
C GLN A 178 17.56 8.60 5.14
N ASP A 179 16.71 7.73 5.69
CA ASP A 179 15.94 6.78 4.90
C ASP A 179 14.89 7.50 4.04
N THR A 180 14.28 8.55 4.58
CA THR A 180 13.38 9.44 3.85
C THR A 180 14.05 10.11 2.65
N MET A 181 15.27 10.62 2.82
CA MET A 181 16.08 11.17 1.72
C MET A 181 16.46 10.09 0.70
N THR A 182 16.77 8.88 1.16
CA THR A 182 17.07 7.75 0.27
C THR A 182 15.86 7.42 -0.58
N VAL A 183 14.65 7.33 0.01
CA VAL A 183 13.40 7.16 -0.75
C VAL A 183 13.21 8.29 -1.75
N ALA A 184 13.45 9.54 -1.36
CA ALA A 184 13.36 10.68 -2.27
C ALA A 184 14.27 10.55 -3.50
N ALA A 185 15.50 10.06 -3.31
CA ALA A 185 16.42 9.79 -4.41
C ALA A 185 15.92 8.65 -5.33
N LEU A 186 15.26 7.62 -4.76
CA LEU A 186 14.73 6.50 -5.53
C LEU A 186 13.64 6.92 -6.54
N PHE A 187 12.90 8.01 -6.30
CA PHE A 187 11.96 8.53 -7.29
C PHE A 187 12.66 8.83 -8.63
N GLY A 188 13.83 9.48 -8.59
CA GLY A 188 14.62 9.77 -9.78
C GLY A 188 15.20 8.51 -10.43
N VAL A 189 15.73 7.58 -9.62
CA VAL A 189 16.31 6.31 -10.10
C VAL A 189 15.28 5.49 -10.88
N TYR A 190 14.05 5.39 -10.35
CA TYR A 190 12.98 4.61 -10.94
C TYR A 190 12.09 5.39 -11.91
N LYS A 191 12.47 6.62 -12.28
CA LYS A 191 11.72 7.50 -13.20
C LYS A 191 10.27 7.76 -12.75
N LEU A 192 10.04 7.77 -11.44
CA LEU A 192 8.80 8.23 -10.85
C LEU A 192 8.73 9.76 -10.90
N PRO A 193 7.54 10.38 -10.81
CA PRO A 193 7.41 11.83 -10.72
C PRO A 193 8.26 12.35 -9.55
N PRO A 194 9.12 13.37 -9.74
CA PRO A 194 9.96 13.88 -8.66
C PRO A 194 9.09 14.31 -7.47
N ILE A 195 9.61 14.15 -6.25
CA ILE A 195 8.85 14.46 -5.02
C ILE A 195 8.27 15.88 -5.05
N SER A 196 9.00 16.85 -5.60
CA SER A 196 8.54 18.24 -5.74
C SER A 196 7.38 18.45 -6.72
N SER A 197 7.04 17.46 -7.55
CA SER A 197 5.91 17.50 -8.50
C SER A 197 4.67 16.74 -8.00
N ASP A 198 4.83 15.89 -6.98
CA ASP A 198 3.75 15.11 -6.40
C ASP A 198 3.31 15.72 -5.07
N LEU A 199 2.08 16.24 -4.98
CA LEU A 199 1.60 16.94 -3.79
C LEU A 199 1.74 16.11 -2.50
N ILE A 200 1.37 14.84 -2.55
CA ILE A 200 1.35 13.97 -1.37
C ILE A 200 2.78 13.70 -0.91
N SER A 201 3.67 13.31 -1.82
CA SER A 201 5.09 13.08 -1.50
C SER A 201 5.78 14.37 -1.04
N CYS A 202 5.51 15.50 -1.71
CA CYS A 202 6.06 16.81 -1.34
C CYS A 202 5.68 17.20 0.08
N ALA A 203 4.39 17.06 0.44
CA ALA A 203 3.91 17.34 1.79
C ALA A 203 4.56 16.42 2.84
N MET A 204 4.57 15.10 2.61
CA MET A 204 5.19 14.15 3.56
C MET A 204 6.68 14.41 3.74
N PHE A 205 7.42 14.64 2.64
CA PHE A 205 8.86 14.91 2.69
C PHE A 205 9.19 16.24 3.39
N THR A 206 8.41 17.29 3.12
CA THR A 206 8.57 18.60 3.77
C THR A 206 8.30 18.47 5.27
N ALA A 207 7.22 17.79 5.66
CA ALA A 207 6.90 17.54 7.07
C ALA A 207 8.02 16.75 7.78
N ALA A 208 8.59 15.72 7.12
CA ALA A 208 9.72 14.96 7.65
C ALA A 208 10.95 15.84 7.93
N CYS A 209 11.26 16.74 6.99
CA CYS A 209 12.40 17.64 7.11
C CYS A 209 12.22 18.67 8.24
N LEU A 210 11.01 19.20 8.41
CA LEU A 210 10.67 20.10 9.51
C LEU A 210 10.72 19.37 10.86
N LYS A 211 10.24 18.12 10.92
CA LYS A 211 10.20 17.32 12.15
C LYS A 211 11.57 17.03 12.74
N GLN A 212 12.58 16.80 11.90
CA GLN A 212 13.92 16.49 12.37
C GLN A 212 14.64 17.72 12.97
N HIS A 213 14.26 18.93 12.55
CA HIS A 213 14.72 20.21 13.09
C HIS A 213 16.26 20.40 13.12
N THR A 214 16.99 19.74 12.21
CA THR A 214 18.44 19.93 12.02
C THR A 214 18.71 21.05 11.03
N ALA A 215 19.91 21.66 11.08
CA ALA A 215 20.28 22.73 10.15
C ALA A 215 20.13 22.30 8.68
N GLN A 216 20.56 21.08 8.33
CA GLN A 216 20.44 20.57 6.95
C GLN A 216 18.98 20.30 6.58
N SER A 217 18.19 19.70 7.48
CA SER A 217 16.79 19.38 7.20
C SER A 217 15.93 20.63 7.04
N LEU A 218 16.19 21.68 7.83
CA LEU A 218 15.49 22.96 7.71
C LEU A 218 15.82 23.69 6.39
N VAL A 219 17.07 23.62 5.92
CA VAL A 219 17.43 24.16 4.59
C VAL A 219 16.62 23.48 3.49
N ILE A 220 16.53 22.15 3.53
CA ILE A 220 15.73 21.38 2.56
C ILE A 220 14.24 21.74 2.68
N ALA A 221 13.70 21.78 3.90
CA ALA A 221 12.31 22.15 4.14
C ALA A 221 11.97 23.54 3.55
N ARG A 222 12.81 24.54 3.81
CA ARG A 222 12.65 25.90 3.29
C ARG A 222 12.70 25.96 1.76
N GLN A 223 13.50 25.10 1.13
CA GLN A 223 13.51 24.98 -0.33
C GLN A 223 12.25 24.29 -0.88
N MET A 224 11.67 23.35 -0.12
CA MET A 224 10.47 22.63 -0.51
C MET A 224 9.19 23.46 -0.33
N LEU A 225 9.14 24.39 0.62
CA LEU A 225 7.94 25.21 0.90
C LEU A 225 7.42 25.99 -0.34
N PRO A 226 8.26 26.69 -1.14
CA PRO A 226 7.80 27.33 -2.38
C PRO A 226 7.19 26.34 -3.38
N GLN A 227 7.81 25.15 -3.51
CA GLN A 227 7.31 24.10 -4.41
C GLN A 227 5.95 23.57 -3.93
N LEU A 228 5.80 23.37 -2.62
CA LEU A 228 4.53 22.97 -2.02
C LEU A 228 3.45 24.02 -2.24
N LYS A 229 3.78 25.31 -2.06
CA LYS A 229 2.85 26.42 -2.33
C LYS A 229 2.39 26.45 -3.78
N GLU A 230 3.31 26.23 -4.73
CA GLU A 230 2.99 26.14 -6.15
C GLU A 230 2.07 24.93 -6.46
N LEU A 231 2.35 23.77 -5.86
CA LEU A 231 1.52 22.58 -6.02
C LEU A 231 0.11 22.76 -5.46
N LEU A 232 -0.04 23.40 -4.30
CA LEU A 232 -1.35 23.72 -3.73
C LEU A 232 -2.12 24.72 -4.61
N ALA A 233 -1.44 25.70 -5.21
CA ALA A 233 -2.07 26.64 -6.14
C ALA A 233 -2.59 25.95 -7.42
N LYS A 234 -1.88 24.93 -7.91
CA LYS A 234 -2.29 24.15 -9.10
C LYS A 234 -3.33 23.06 -8.79
N THR A 235 -3.37 22.56 -7.56
CA THR A 235 -4.24 21.45 -7.17
C THR A 235 -5.55 21.98 -6.58
N SER A 236 -6.67 21.66 -7.23
CA SER A 236 -7.99 22.02 -6.72
C SER A 236 -8.24 21.35 -5.35
N PRO A 237 -8.56 22.13 -4.29
CA PRO A 237 -8.84 21.59 -2.95
C PRO A 237 -9.92 20.50 -2.95
N LYS A 238 -10.90 20.61 -3.86
CA LYS A 238 -12.02 19.66 -4.01
C LYS A 238 -11.58 18.26 -4.40
N VAL A 239 -10.47 18.13 -5.14
CA VAL A 239 -9.92 16.81 -5.54
C VAL A 239 -9.29 16.11 -4.34
N MET A 240 -8.88 16.87 -3.32
CA MET A 240 -8.19 16.34 -2.14
C MET A 240 -9.11 16.09 -0.95
N VAL A 241 -10.43 16.24 -1.10
CA VAL A 241 -11.41 15.90 -0.07
C VAL A 241 -11.28 14.43 0.31
N LEU A 242 -11.31 14.16 1.62
CA LEU A 242 -11.22 12.81 2.16
C LEU A 242 -12.51 12.05 1.84
N PRO A 243 -12.44 10.94 1.07
CA PRO A 243 -13.60 10.10 0.81
C PRO A 243 -14.15 9.51 2.12
N THR A 244 -15.45 9.62 2.33
CA THR A 244 -16.14 9.08 3.52
C THR A 244 -16.62 7.64 3.31
N THR A 245 -16.94 7.24 2.08
CA THR A 245 -17.38 5.88 1.72
C THR A 245 -16.91 5.52 0.31
N GLY A 246 -16.67 4.22 0.06
CA GLY A 246 -16.33 3.75 -1.29
C GLY A 246 -15.64 2.38 -1.36
N PRO A 247 -15.48 1.84 -2.59
CA PRO A 247 -14.78 0.57 -2.86
C PRO A 247 -13.31 0.58 -2.44
N GLY A 248 -12.65 -0.59 -2.46
CA GLY A 248 -11.30 -0.78 -1.92
C GLY A 248 -10.22 0.19 -2.42
N TRP A 249 -10.26 0.60 -3.69
CA TRP A 249 -9.31 1.59 -4.25
C TRP A 249 -9.53 3.00 -3.68
N VAL A 250 -10.78 3.38 -3.38
CA VAL A 250 -11.12 4.62 -2.68
C VAL A 250 -10.51 4.64 -1.29
N LYS A 251 -10.39 3.47 -0.63
CA LYS A 251 -9.71 3.38 0.67
C LYS A 251 -8.20 3.65 0.58
N VAL A 252 -7.55 3.30 -0.54
CA VAL A 252 -6.12 3.59 -0.75
C VAL A 252 -5.93 5.07 -0.98
N GLU A 253 -6.72 5.67 -1.87
CA GLU A 253 -6.70 7.10 -2.15
C GLU A 253 -7.06 7.94 -0.90
N ALA A 254 -8.06 7.51 -0.13
CA ALA A 254 -8.43 8.14 1.14
C ALA A 254 -7.28 8.12 2.15
N LYS A 255 -6.54 7.01 2.24
CA LYS A 255 -5.36 6.93 3.10
C LYS A 255 -4.28 7.92 2.66
N GLU A 256 -3.97 7.98 1.38
CA GLU A 256 -2.95 8.90 0.85
C GLU A 256 -3.33 10.37 1.05
N LYS A 257 -4.59 10.73 0.78
CA LYS A 257 -5.12 12.07 1.07
C LYS A 257 -5.08 12.37 2.57
N GLY A 258 -5.36 11.38 3.43
CA GLY A 258 -5.23 11.50 4.88
C GLY A 258 -3.79 11.74 5.34
N TRP A 259 -2.81 11.10 4.69
CA TRP A 259 -1.39 11.35 4.95
C TRP A 259 -0.98 12.75 4.54
N ALA A 260 -1.45 13.23 3.38
CA ALA A 260 -1.24 14.61 2.97
C ALA A 260 -1.88 15.59 3.96
N ALA A 261 -3.13 15.38 4.36
CA ALA A 261 -3.84 16.23 5.31
C ALA A 261 -3.08 16.37 6.65
N ARG A 262 -2.58 15.27 7.20
CA ARG A 262 -1.77 15.26 8.42
C ARG A 262 -0.42 15.97 8.23
N SER A 263 0.24 15.72 7.10
CA SER A 263 1.54 16.34 6.79
C SER A 263 1.40 17.86 6.62
N LEU A 264 0.35 18.31 5.93
CA LEU A 264 0.03 19.73 5.77
C LEU A 264 -0.32 20.40 7.10
N ALA A 265 -1.02 19.70 8.00
CA ALA A 265 -1.28 20.19 9.35
C ALA A 265 0.03 20.43 10.12
N TYR A 266 0.94 19.47 10.04
CA TYR A 266 2.24 19.57 10.69
C TYR A 266 3.08 20.73 10.13
N ILE A 267 3.08 20.89 8.80
CA ILE A 267 3.77 22.00 8.14
C ILE A 267 3.18 23.34 8.57
N GLU A 268 1.85 23.46 8.66
CA GLU A 268 1.21 24.70 9.12
C GLU A 268 1.66 25.08 10.53
N GLN A 269 1.68 24.11 11.45
CA GLN A 269 2.16 24.33 12.81
C GLN A 269 3.64 24.76 12.82
N ALA A 270 4.50 24.03 12.14
CA ALA A 270 5.94 24.32 12.11
C ALA A 270 6.25 25.69 11.47
N VAL A 271 5.53 26.09 10.42
CA VAL A 271 5.70 27.41 9.80
C VAL A 271 5.15 28.54 10.68
N ALA A 272 4.07 28.30 11.41
CA ALA A 272 3.54 29.26 12.38
C ALA A 272 4.52 29.51 13.53
N GLU A 273 5.22 28.47 14.00
CA GLU A 273 6.26 28.58 15.04
C GLU A 273 7.50 29.37 14.55
N GLU A 274 7.84 29.32 13.26
CA GLU A 274 8.92 30.11 12.65
C GLU A 274 8.49 31.55 12.24
N GLU A 275 7.32 32.04 12.67
CA GLU A 275 6.72 33.34 12.29
C GLU A 275 6.55 33.53 10.76
N GLY A 276 6.42 32.43 10.00
CA GLY A 276 6.25 32.47 8.55
C GLY A 276 4.81 32.78 8.10
N ASP A 277 4.62 33.29 6.88
CA ASP A 277 3.29 33.37 6.27
C ASP A 277 2.77 31.98 5.89
N TYR A 278 1.78 31.49 6.64
CA TYR A 278 1.08 30.22 6.40
C TYR A 278 -0.38 30.42 5.95
N SER A 279 -0.81 31.65 5.66
CA SER A 279 -2.21 31.96 5.31
C SER A 279 -2.72 31.18 4.10
N TRP A 280 -1.86 30.99 3.09
CA TRP A 280 -2.12 30.20 1.89
C TRP A 280 -2.42 28.73 2.22
N LEU A 281 -1.69 28.16 3.18
CA LEU A 281 -1.83 26.76 3.59
C LEU A 281 -3.09 26.57 4.43
N SER A 282 -3.32 27.47 5.39
CA SER A 282 -4.52 27.43 6.24
C SER A 282 -5.79 27.54 5.39
N LYS A 283 -5.83 28.48 4.45
CA LYS A 283 -6.95 28.63 3.51
C LYS A 283 -7.16 27.38 2.66
N TRP A 284 -6.09 26.83 2.06
CA TRP A 284 -6.21 25.63 1.24
C TRP A 284 -6.69 24.41 2.05
N ARG A 285 -6.24 24.26 3.31
CA ARG A 285 -6.70 23.20 4.20
C ARG A 285 -8.17 23.36 4.61
N GLN A 286 -8.64 24.59 4.79
CA GLN A 286 -10.06 24.87 5.02
C GLN A 286 -10.89 24.50 3.78
N ASP A 287 -10.45 24.93 2.60
CA ASP A 287 -11.17 24.70 1.33
C ASP A 287 -11.21 23.21 0.92
N SER A 288 -10.22 22.41 1.35
CA SER A 288 -10.17 20.96 1.10
C SER A 288 -10.87 20.12 2.18
N GLY A 289 -11.35 20.74 3.27
CA GLY A 289 -11.90 20.04 4.43
C GLY A 289 -10.85 19.36 5.33
N HIS A 290 -9.56 19.57 5.05
CA HIS A 290 -8.44 18.99 5.82
C HIS A 290 -8.29 19.62 7.20
N ALA A 291 -8.70 20.87 7.38
CA ALA A 291 -8.64 21.56 8.67
C ALA A 291 -9.55 20.88 9.72
N GLN A 292 -10.72 20.40 9.30
CA GLN A 292 -11.71 19.78 10.20
C GLN A 292 -11.41 18.31 10.48
N ALA A 293 -10.83 17.59 9.52
CA ALA A 293 -10.42 16.19 9.70
C ALA A 293 -9.10 16.04 10.49
N VAL A 294 -8.23 17.02 10.27
CA VAL A 294 -6.85 17.28 10.72
C VAL A 294 -6.63 18.10 12.00
N SER A 295 -7.17 17.80 13.18
CA SER A 295 -6.77 18.55 14.39
C SER A 295 -5.51 17.95 14.98
N LEU A 296 -4.44 18.74 15.05
CA LEU A 296 -3.26 18.43 15.86
C LEU A 296 -3.49 18.86 17.32
#